data_AF-A0A1V4UBT0-F1
#
_entry.id   AF-A0A1V4UBT0-F1
#
_cell.length_a   1.000
_cell.length_b   1.000
_cell.length_c   1.000
_cell.angle_alpha   90.00
_cell.angle_beta   90.00
_cell.angle_gamma   90.00
#
_symmetry.space_group_name_H-M   'P 1'
#
loop_
_entity.id
_entity.type
_entity.pdbx_description
1 polymer ?
#
loop_
_entity_poly.entity_id
_entity_poly.type
_entity_poly.pdbx_seq_one_letter_code
_entity_poly.pdbx_strand_id
1 'polypeptide(L)'
;MGAIETIRDITGRKRDEQEVVRSRRSLADIISFLPDATFAINRDGVVITWNRAMEELTGIPAESMIGKGDYEYSLPFYQERRLMLANLVLMPEAEVDSLYTHVNREGDTLVVDTFIPSIRGKSGRYFWAKASPLYDPDGNVTGAIETIRDITERREMEGKLARSNAELQIAADIQRSFMPEVIPQIRGFDIAARTVMAKEVGGDFFDVIPFEIIALSKGTLGLLVADVSGKGVPAALFMALSRIVVRVNALWHRDPAKAIFDANNIITEDSKSGMFVTLFFGALSESDRTLKYVNAGHNPPVVVRSRDGTLEELLPTGMAIGADAHQEYASRTIPIGTGDVVVIYTDGVTDAMNAQEKFFGEDRLYTIIRENARLPAQEILDRILSEVREFSKDMPQFDDITVLVVKGN
;
A
#
# COMPACT_ATOMS: atom_id res chain seq x y z
N MET A 1 82.06 21.68 52.06
CA MET A 1 80.85 21.97 51.25
C MET A 1 80.27 20.64 50.84
N GLY A 2 79.11 20.26 51.38
CA GLY A 2 78.34 19.10 50.93
C GLY A 2 77.01 19.60 50.39
N ALA A 3 76.65 19.21 49.17
CA ALA A 3 75.32 19.41 48.61
C ALA A 3 74.58 18.07 48.68
N ILE A 4 73.38 18.08 49.26
CA ILE A 4 72.45 16.95 49.20
C ILE A 4 71.54 17.20 48.01
N GLU A 5 71.60 16.33 47.02
CA GLU A 5 70.68 16.33 45.89
C GLU A 5 69.57 15.31 46.17
N THR A 6 68.31 15.75 46.12
CA THR A 6 67.15 14.86 46.29
C THR A 6 66.51 14.66 44.93
N ILE A 7 66.74 13.50 44.31
CA ILE A 7 66.06 13.10 43.07
C ILE A 7 64.71 12.51 43.45
N ARG A 8 63.63 13.14 42.98
CA ARG A 8 62.24 12.67 43.19
C ARG A 8 61.76 11.97 41.91
N ASP A 9 61.33 10.72 42.04
CA ASP A 9 60.76 9.95 40.91
C ASP A 9 59.40 10.54 40.50
N ILE A 10 59.30 10.99 39.24
CA ILE A 10 58.13 11.62 38.64
C ILE A 10 57.49 10.76 37.55
N THR A 11 57.92 9.50 37.40
CA THR A 11 57.54 8.62 36.29
C THR A 11 56.05 8.26 36.31
N GLY A 12 55.48 8.01 37.50
CA GLY A 12 54.04 7.73 37.66
C GLY A 12 53.15 8.91 37.27
N ARG A 13 53.46 10.11 37.80
CA ARG A 13 52.70 11.34 37.52
C ARG A 13 52.67 11.69 36.03
N LYS A 14 53.80 11.55 35.32
CA LYS A 14 53.84 11.82 33.87
C LYS A 14 53.01 10.82 33.06
N ARG A 15 52.89 9.57 33.51
CA ARG A 15 52.07 8.54 32.86
C ARG A 15 50.58 8.84 33.02
N ASP A 16 50.16 9.23 34.23
CA ASP A 16 48.78 9.61 34.51
C ASP A 16 48.36 10.86 33.72
N GLU A 17 49.23 11.88 33.67
CA GLU A 17 49.01 13.10 32.85
C GLU A 17 48.88 12.75 31.35
N GLN A 18 49.70 11.82 30.83
CA GLN A 18 49.62 11.37 29.45
C GLN A 18 48.36 10.55 29.15
N GLU A 19 47.91 9.68 30.08
CA GLU A 19 46.68 8.91 29.92
C GLU A 19 45.44 9.82 29.92
N VAL A 20 45.39 10.85 30.77
CA VAL A 20 44.32 11.85 30.77
C VAL A 20 44.27 12.63 29.45
N VAL A 21 45.42 13.09 28.95
CA VAL A 21 45.49 13.79 27.65
C VAL A 21 45.05 12.88 26.50
N ARG A 22 45.49 11.62 26.52
CA ARG A 22 45.10 10.63 25.50
C ARG A 22 43.61 10.33 25.52
N SER A 23 43.04 10.12 26.70
CA SER A 23 41.61 9.86 26.88
C SER A 23 40.75 11.05 26.44
N ARG A 24 41.16 12.28 26.80
CA ARG A 24 40.47 13.51 26.36
C ARG A 24 40.49 13.67 24.84
N ARG A 25 41.62 13.38 24.20
CA ARG A 25 41.75 13.42 22.75
C ARG A 25 40.86 12.39 22.07
N SER A 26 40.82 11.16 22.56
CA SER A 26 39.94 10.12 22.02
C SER A 26 38.45 10.48 22.13
N LEU A 27 38.00 11.06 23.24
CA LEU A 27 36.61 11.50 23.38
C LEU A 27 36.26 12.66 22.44
N ALA A 28 37.18 13.62 22.27
CA ALA A 28 37.00 14.72 21.31
C ALA A 28 36.93 14.19 19.85
N ASP A 29 37.79 13.23 19.50
CA ASP A 29 37.78 12.60 18.17
C ASP A 29 36.45 11.86 17.94
N ILE A 30 35.96 11.08 18.92
CA ILE A 30 34.67 10.39 18.81
C ILE A 30 33.53 11.37 18.49
N ILE A 31 33.43 12.48 19.23
CA ILE A 31 32.36 13.46 19.00
C ILE A 31 32.54 14.15 17.65
N SER A 32 33.78 14.45 17.26
CA SER A 32 34.09 15.07 15.97
C SER A 32 33.69 14.21 14.77
N PHE A 33 33.69 12.88 14.91
CA PHE A 33 33.30 11.93 13.86
C PHE A 33 31.85 11.44 13.95
N LEU A 34 31.04 11.98 14.87
CA LEU A 34 29.61 11.70 14.86
C LEU A 34 28.99 12.18 13.53
N PRO A 35 28.12 11.36 12.91
CA PRO A 35 27.57 11.66 11.58
C PRO A 35 26.55 12.81 11.61
N ASP A 36 25.88 13.01 12.74
CA ASP A 36 24.90 14.07 12.92
C ASP A 36 25.56 15.32 13.51
N ALA A 37 25.05 16.49 13.11
CA ALA A 37 25.50 17.76 13.64
C ALA A 37 25.26 17.79 15.15
N THR A 38 26.32 17.95 15.94
CA THR A 38 26.25 17.85 17.39
C THR A 38 27.03 18.99 18.03
N PHE A 39 26.40 19.64 19.00
CA PHE A 39 27.05 20.62 19.86
C PHE A 39 26.70 20.36 21.32
N ALA A 40 27.53 20.88 22.22
CA ALA A 40 27.25 20.84 23.65
C ALA A 40 27.52 22.19 24.30
N ILE A 41 26.76 22.49 25.34
CA ILE A 41 26.90 23.69 26.18
C ILE A 41 27.16 23.28 27.62
N ASN A 42 27.89 24.11 28.37
CA ASN A 42 27.96 23.98 29.82
C ASN A 42 26.69 24.58 30.49
N ARG A 43 26.61 24.53 31.83
CA ARG A 43 25.50 25.13 32.60
C ARG A 43 25.28 26.63 32.35
N ASP A 44 26.33 27.37 32.01
CA ASP A 44 26.25 28.81 31.73
C ASP A 44 25.83 29.10 30.28
N GLY A 45 25.52 28.06 29.49
CA GLY A 45 25.13 28.18 28.09
C GLY A 45 26.30 28.46 27.14
N VAL A 46 27.55 28.24 27.58
CA VAL A 46 28.75 28.40 26.77
C VAL A 46 29.03 27.13 25.97
N VAL A 47 29.26 27.27 24.67
CA VAL A 47 29.56 26.14 23.77
C VAL A 47 30.90 25.51 24.12
N ILE A 48 30.86 24.22 24.46
CA ILE A 48 32.05 23.41 24.79
C ILE A 48 32.39 22.40 23.69
N THR A 49 31.49 22.16 22.74
CA THR A 49 31.71 21.22 21.64
C THR A 49 30.93 21.67 20.41
N TRP A 50 31.55 21.54 19.25
CA TRP A 50 30.98 21.83 17.93
C TRP A 50 31.62 20.86 16.95
N ASN A 51 30.90 19.82 16.55
CA ASN A 51 31.49 18.76 15.74
C ASN A 51 31.56 19.12 14.25
N ARG A 52 32.28 18.30 13.47
CA ARG A 52 32.46 18.50 12.04
C ARG A 52 31.14 18.54 11.26
N ALA A 53 30.20 17.65 11.59
CA ALA A 53 28.89 17.64 10.94
C ALA A 53 28.11 18.94 11.18
N MET A 54 28.29 19.58 12.35
CA MET A 54 27.73 20.88 12.65
C MET A 54 28.39 22.01 11.85
N GLU A 55 29.71 21.97 11.66
CA GLU A 55 30.41 22.90 10.75
C GLU A 55 29.88 22.78 9.31
N GLU A 56 29.68 21.56 8.82
CA GLU A 56 29.16 21.30 7.47
C GLU A 56 27.72 21.82 7.31
N LEU A 57 26.87 21.56 8.32
CA LEU A 57 25.47 22.00 8.34
C LEU A 57 25.34 23.53 8.37
N THR A 58 26.06 24.18 9.28
CA THR A 58 25.95 25.63 9.53
C THR A 58 26.87 26.49 8.67
N GLY A 59 27.98 25.91 8.18
CA GLY A 59 29.07 26.64 7.53
C GLY A 59 29.99 27.39 8.49
N ILE A 60 29.87 27.18 9.80
CA ILE A 60 30.65 27.89 10.82
C ILE A 60 31.69 26.95 11.43
N PRO A 61 33.00 27.31 11.37
CA PRO A 61 34.05 26.55 12.02
C PRO A 61 33.90 26.50 13.55
N ALA A 62 34.28 25.38 14.17
CA ALA A 62 34.24 25.16 15.60
C ALA A 62 35.04 26.22 16.38
N GLU A 63 36.17 26.67 15.85
CA GLU A 63 36.99 27.74 16.45
C GLU A 63 36.25 29.07 16.59
N SER A 64 35.22 29.32 15.78
CA SER A 64 34.40 30.54 15.87
C SER A 64 33.27 30.41 16.89
N MET A 65 32.92 29.18 17.30
CA MET A 65 31.76 28.89 18.15
C MET A 65 32.14 28.39 19.55
N ILE A 66 33.22 27.64 19.70
CA ILE A 66 33.70 27.15 21.00
C ILE A 66 34.03 28.35 21.90
N GLY A 67 33.52 28.32 23.13
CA GLY A 67 33.68 29.39 24.12
C GLY A 67 32.68 30.54 23.97
N LYS A 68 31.80 30.52 22.96
CA LYS A 68 30.72 31.50 22.83
C LYS A 68 29.54 31.17 23.73
N GLY A 69 28.97 32.18 24.36
CA GLY A 69 27.73 32.10 25.15
C GLY A 69 26.61 32.92 24.51
N ASP A 70 25.66 33.42 25.30
CA ASP A 70 24.58 34.30 24.83
C ASP A 70 23.82 33.74 23.61
N TYR A 71 23.60 32.43 23.60
CA TYR A 71 22.88 31.70 22.55
C TYR A 71 23.46 31.89 21.13
N GLU A 72 24.77 32.17 20.99
CA GLU A 72 25.39 32.42 19.67
C GLU A 72 25.21 31.24 18.69
N TYR A 73 25.08 30.01 19.21
CA TYR A 73 24.81 28.78 18.45
C TYR A 73 23.42 28.73 17.78
N SER A 74 22.46 29.60 18.16
CA SER A 74 21.13 29.62 17.54
C SER A 74 21.07 30.48 16.27
N LEU A 75 21.99 31.44 16.12
CA LEU A 75 22.06 32.35 14.98
C LEU A 75 22.09 31.65 13.61
N PRO A 76 22.81 30.53 13.41
CA PRO A 76 22.87 29.87 12.10
C PRO A 76 21.54 29.25 11.68
N PHE A 77 20.68 28.93 12.66
CA PHE A 77 19.40 28.27 12.47
C PHE A 77 18.24 29.26 12.39
N TYR A 78 18.24 30.28 13.26
CA TYR A 78 17.09 31.16 13.46
C TYR A 78 17.35 32.63 13.14
N GLN A 79 18.61 33.02 12.87
CA GLN A 79 19.03 34.41 12.65
C GLN A 79 18.81 35.35 13.85
N GLU A 80 18.44 34.79 14.99
CA GLU A 80 18.26 35.47 16.27
C GLU A 80 18.86 34.64 17.40
N ARG A 81 19.28 35.31 18.47
CA ARG A 81 19.74 34.66 19.71
C ARG A 81 18.53 34.19 20.49
N ARG A 82 18.39 32.88 20.65
CA ARG A 82 17.27 32.25 21.34
C ARG A 82 17.67 30.91 21.92
N LEU A 83 16.87 30.45 22.89
CA LEU A 83 17.00 29.12 23.47
C LEU A 83 16.87 28.03 22.40
N MET A 84 17.73 27.01 22.47
CA MET A 84 17.62 25.75 21.74
C MET A 84 17.35 24.60 22.71
N LEU A 85 17.15 23.37 22.20
CA LEU A 85 16.79 22.23 23.06
C LEU A 85 17.84 21.93 24.12
N ALA A 86 19.12 22.17 23.83
CA ALA A 86 20.21 22.08 24.80
C ALA A 86 19.97 22.96 26.05
N ASN A 87 19.29 24.10 25.90
CA ASN A 87 18.90 24.92 27.04
C ASN A 87 17.66 24.36 27.75
N LEU A 88 16.65 23.99 26.96
CA LEU A 88 15.34 23.56 27.47
C LEU A 88 15.43 22.28 28.28
N VAL A 89 16.33 21.36 27.93
CA VAL A 89 16.51 20.10 28.66
C VAL A 89 17.02 20.32 30.09
N LEU A 90 17.64 21.48 30.36
CA LEU A 90 18.11 21.89 31.67
C LEU A 90 17.07 22.70 32.47
N MET A 91 15.93 23.04 31.85
CA MET A 91 14.86 23.83 32.47
C MET A 91 13.78 22.95 33.10
N PRO A 92 13.03 23.46 34.10
CA PRO A 92 11.85 22.79 34.62
C PRO A 92 10.81 22.56 33.51
N GLU A 93 10.12 21.42 33.56
CA GLU A 93 9.18 20.97 32.53
C GLU A 93 8.07 22.00 32.22
N ALA A 94 7.52 22.65 33.25
CA ALA A 94 6.46 23.65 33.11
C ALA A 94 6.86 24.88 32.26
N GLU A 95 8.15 25.18 32.15
CA GLU A 95 8.66 26.30 31.34
C GLU A 95 8.83 25.89 29.86
N VAL A 96 9.15 24.62 29.59
CA VAL A 96 9.36 24.09 28.23
C VAL A 96 8.06 24.06 27.43
N ASP A 97 6.97 23.59 28.03
CA ASP A 97 5.64 23.49 27.39
C ASP A 97 5.06 24.85 26.98
N SER A 98 5.53 25.94 27.61
CA SER A 98 5.12 27.30 27.29
C SER A 98 5.83 27.91 26.08
N LEU A 99 6.98 27.33 25.68
CA LEU A 99 7.87 27.85 24.64
C LEU A 99 7.79 27.05 23.34
N TYR A 100 7.37 25.78 23.38
CA TYR A 100 7.27 24.89 22.22
C TYR A 100 6.00 24.04 22.26
N THR A 101 5.21 24.08 21.19
CA THR A 101 3.89 23.41 21.14
C THR A 101 3.98 21.88 21.00
N HIS A 102 5.13 21.32 20.60
CA HIS A 102 5.29 19.88 20.36
C HIS A 102 6.73 19.42 20.68
N VAL A 103 7.02 19.13 21.95
CA VAL A 103 8.29 18.49 22.37
C VAL A 103 7.97 17.14 22.96
N ASN A 104 8.62 16.09 22.47
CA ASN A 104 8.51 14.75 23.04
C ASN A 104 9.60 14.58 24.10
N ARG A 105 9.22 14.29 25.34
CA ARG A 105 10.15 14.00 26.44
C ARG A 105 10.28 12.48 26.60
N GLU A 106 11.51 11.98 26.47
CA GLU A 106 11.88 10.58 26.68
C GLU A 106 12.82 10.52 27.89
N GLY A 107 12.25 10.40 29.10
CA GLY A 107 13.02 10.48 30.33
C GLY A 107 13.59 11.89 30.56
N ASP A 108 14.92 11.99 30.66
CA ASP A 108 15.63 13.26 30.81
C ASP A 108 15.97 13.93 29.47
N THR A 109 15.54 13.34 28.35
CA THR A 109 15.88 13.80 27.00
C THR A 109 14.69 14.44 26.29
N LEU A 110 14.95 15.50 25.53
CA LEU A 110 13.97 16.16 24.66
C LEU A 110 14.21 15.79 23.20
N VAL A 111 13.13 15.54 22.45
CA VAL A 111 13.15 15.24 21.02
C VAL A 111 12.09 16.08 20.30
N VAL A 112 12.45 16.68 19.16
CA VAL A 112 11.51 17.44 18.32
C VAL A 112 11.86 17.34 16.84
N ASP A 113 10.83 17.40 16.00
CA ASP A 113 10.96 17.72 14.58
C ASP A 113 10.62 19.20 14.36
N THR A 114 11.56 19.97 13.82
CA THR A 114 11.37 21.39 13.54
C THR A 114 11.55 21.70 12.06
N PHE A 115 10.73 22.60 11.54
CA PHE A 115 10.93 23.19 10.22
C PHE A 115 11.64 24.53 10.35
N ILE A 116 12.75 24.70 9.63
CA ILE A 116 13.49 25.97 9.58
C ILE A 116 13.27 26.58 8.20
N PRO A 117 12.57 27.72 8.09
CA PRO A 117 12.19 28.31 6.79
C PRO A 117 13.36 28.72 5.91
N SER A 118 14.51 29.09 6.51
CA SER A 118 15.73 29.39 5.77
C SER A 118 16.96 29.11 6.61
N ILE A 119 17.86 28.30 6.07
CA ILE A 119 19.19 28.04 6.63
C ILE A 119 20.22 28.19 5.50
N ARG A 120 21.25 29.01 5.72
CA ARG A 120 22.27 29.35 4.70
C ARG A 120 21.70 29.82 3.35
N GLY A 121 20.58 30.54 3.37
CA GLY A 121 19.92 31.01 2.13
C GLY A 121 19.26 29.91 1.29
N LYS A 122 19.20 28.66 1.78
CA LYS A 122 18.43 27.58 1.17
C LYS A 122 16.96 27.66 1.59
N SER A 123 16.08 27.13 0.76
CA SER A 123 14.66 26.94 1.05
C SER A 123 14.46 26.03 2.27
N GLY A 124 13.32 26.16 2.93
CA GLY A 124 13.11 25.58 4.26
C GLY A 124 13.35 24.07 4.36
N ARG A 125 13.93 23.66 5.50
CA ARG A 125 14.39 22.30 5.78
C ARG A 125 13.76 21.76 7.06
N TYR A 126 13.62 20.44 7.13
CA TYR A 126 13.15 19.74 8.33
C TYR A 126 14.34 19.16 9.09
N PHE A 127 14.36 19.36 10.39
CA PHE A 127 15.37 18.84 11.29
C PHE A 127 14.74 18.02 12.39
N TRP A 128 15.30 16.85 12.65
CA TRP A 128 15.09 16.11 13.90
C TRP A 128 16.18 16.55 14.86
N ALA A 129 15.81 16.98 16.07
CA ALA A 129 16.75 17.41 17.09
C ALA A 129 16.48 16.68 18.41
N LYS A 130 17.56 16.27 19.07
CA LYS A 130 17.54 15.56 20.35
C LYS A 130 18.54 16.20 21.30
N ALA A 131 18.10 16.55 22.50
CA ALA A 131 18.95 17.11 23.54
C ALA A 131 18.90 16.30 24.84
N SER A 132 20.07 16.03 25.42
CA SER A 132 20.23 15.27 26.65
C SER A 132 21.16 16.02 27.63
N PRO A 133 20.94 15.91 28.96
CA PRO A 133 21.87 16.44 29.93
C PRO A 133 23.20 15.69 29.91
N LEU A 134 24.29 16.41 30.19
CA LEU A 134 25.60 15.83 30.46
C LEU A 134 25.79 15.73 31.97
N TYR A 135 26.42 14.67 32.46
CA TYR A 135 26.62 14.44 33.90
C TYR A 135 28.10 14.28 34.24
N ASP A 136 28.50 14.73 35.42
CA ASP A 136 29.79 14.38 36.01
C ASP A 136 29.74 12.96 36.63
N PRO A 137 30.89 12.40 37.07
CA PRO A 137 30.93 11.09 37.73
C PRO A 137 30.12 10.99 39.02
N ASP A 138 29.80 12.13 39.65
CA ASP A 138 29.00 12.21 40.88
C ASP A 138 27.49 12.32 40.58
N GLY A 139 27.10 12.35 39.30
CA GLY A 139 25.72 12.42 38.84
C GLY A 139 25.14 13.83 38.78
N ASN A 140 25.96 14.87 38.96
CA ASN A 140 25.50 16.25 38.78
C ASN A 140 25.52 16.62 37.30
N VAL A 141 24.47 17.32 36.86
CA VAL A 141 24.39 17.85 35.50
C VAL A 141 25.57 18.80 35.25
N THR A 142 26.29 18.76 34.14
CA THR A 142 27.40 19.68 33.82
C THR A 142 27.09 20.58 32.64
N GLY A 143 26.04 20.26 31.90
CA GLY A 143 25.65 20.93 30.68
C GLY A 143 24.64 20.10 29.92
N ALA A 144 24.53 20.34 28.62
CA ALA A 144 23.67 19.58 27.73
C ALA A 144 24.35 19.39 26.38
N ILE A 145 24.00 18.30 25.70
CA ILE A 145 24.38 18.00 24.33
C ILE A 145 23.13 17.97 23.47
N GLU A 146 23.21 18.54 22.28
CA GLU A 146 22.15 18.53 21.29
C GLU A 146 22.68 18.03 19.96
N THR A 147 21.96 17.07 19.40
CA THR A 147 22.19 16.50 18.07
C THR A 147 21.06 16.95 17.15
N ILE A 148 21.43 17.40 15.96
CA ILE A 148 20.55 17.91 14.92
C ILE A 148 20.82 17.11 13.65
N ARG A 149 19.77 16.47 13.13
CA ARG A 149 19.81 15.69 11.89
C ARG A 149 18.87 16.31 10.87
N ASP A 150 19.35 16.50 9.66
CA ASP A 150 18.49 16.89 8.55
C ASP A 150 17.62 15.71 8.10
N ILE A 151 16.30 15.87 8.18
CA ILE A 151 15.33 14.85 7.80
C ILE A 151 14.48 15.30 6.60
N THR A 152 14.91 16.34 5.87
CA THR A 152 14.14 16.93 4.76
C THR A 152 13.82 15.90 3.69
N GLU A 153 14.82 15.15 3.20
CA GLU A 153 14.62 14.13 2.16
C GLU A 153 13.64 13.04 2.62
N ARG A 154 13.79 12.59 3.88
CA ARG A 154 12.89 11.60 4.48
C ARG A 154 11.45 12.12 4.54
N ARG A 155 11.24 13.34 5.05
CA ARG A 155 9.91 13.96 5.15
C ARG A 155 9.28 14.19 3.78
N GLU A 156 10.06 14.60 2.80
CA GLU A 156 9.57 14.77 1.43
C GLU A 156 9.19 13.44 0.77
N MET A 157 9.97 12.38 0.98
CA MET A 157 9.65 11.03 0.50
C MET A 157 8.38 10.48 1.16
N GLU A 158 8.27 10.60 2.49
CA GLU A 158 7.05 10.22 3.23
C GLU A 158 5.83 10.99 2.71
N GLY A 159 5.95 12.29 2.49
CA GLY A 159 4.87 13.12 1.95
C GLY A 159 4.51 12.84 0.49
N LYS A 160 5.47 12.40 -0.34
CA LYS A 160 5.20 11.93 -1.71
C LYS A 160 4.49 10.59 -1.71
N LEU A 161 4.96 9.64 -0.89
CA LEU A 161 4.35 8.32 -0.75
C LEU A 161 2.92 8.42 -0.22
N ALA A 162 2.68 9.24 0.82
CA ALA A 162 1.35 9.48 1.37
C ALA A 162 0.38 10.04 0.32
N ARG A 163 0.84 10.99 -0.51
CA ARG A 163 0.04 11.54 -1.62
C ARG A 163 -0.26 10.50 -2.69
N SER A 164 0.75 9.73 -3.12
CA SER A 164 0.55 8.66 -4.10
C SER A 164 -0.43 7.60 -3.61
N ASN A 165 -0.35 7.20 -2.34
CA ASN A 165 -1.29 6.23 -1.75
C ASN A 165 -2.71 6.80 -1.67
N ALA A 166 -2.86 8.09 -1.34
CA ALA A 166 -4.16 8.74 -1.34
C ALA A 166 -4.79 8.79 -2.75
N GLU A 167 -4.00 9.08 -3.78
CA GLU A 167 -4.45 9.07 -5.18
C GLU A 167 -4.87 7.65 -5.63
N LEU A 168 -4.11 6.62 -5.25
CA LEU A 168 -4.48 5.22 -5.53
C LEU A 168 -5.77 4.80 -4.81
N GLN A 169 -5.97 5.25 -3.56
CA GLN A 169 -7.21 4.96 -2.83
C GLN A 169 -8.43 5.61 -3.50
N ILE A 170 -8.29 6.85 -4.00
CA ILE A 170 -9.36 7.50 -4.77
C ILE A 170 -9.67 6.71 -6.04
N ALA A 171 -8.64 6.23 -6.75
CA ALA A 171 -8.83 5.40 -7.93
C ALA A 171 -9.55 4.08 -7.60
N ALA A 172 -9.21 3.45 -6.47
CA ALA A 172 -9.88 2.24 -5.96
C ALA A 172 -11.37 2.48 -5.67
N ASP A 173 -11.70 3.61 -5.03
CA ASP A 173 -13.08 3.95 -4.71
C ASP A 173 -13.90 4.22 -5.98
N ILE A 174 -13.31 4.91 -6.97
CA ILE A 174 -13.92 5.09 -8.29
C ILE A 174 -14.12 3.73 -8.98
N GLN A 175 -13.12 2.86 -8.98
CA GLN A 175 -13.21 1.54 -9.59
C GLN A 175 -14.34 0.71 -8.98
N ARG A 176 -14.44 0.70 -7.64
CA ARG A 176 -15.50 0.01 -6.90
C ARG A 176 -16.88 0.58 -7.26
N SER A 177 -16.99 1.89 -7.47
CA SER A 177 -18.26 2.53 -7.87
C SER A 177 -18.79 2.06 -9.22
N PHE A 178 -17.94 1.46 -10.07
CA PHE A 178 -18.41 0.84 -11.30
C PHE A 178 -19.18 -0.44 -11.02
N MET A 179 -18.75 -1.28 -10.07
CA MET A 179 -19.40 -2.57 -9.79
C MET A 179 -20.77 -2.38 -9.10
N PRO A 180 -21.76 -3.25 -9.34
CA PRO A 180 -23.06 -3.15 -8.70
C PRO A 180 -22.95 -3.38 -7.18
N GLU A 181 -23.35 -2.40 -6.37
CA GLU A 181 -23.38 -2.50 -4.91
C GLU A 181 -24.46 -3.48 -4.42
N VAL A 182 -25.61 -3.48 -5.11
CA VAL A 182 -26.70 -4.45 -4.92
C VAL A 182 -26.80 -5.30 -6.17
N ILE A 183 -26.65 -6.61 -6.02
CA ILE A 183 -26.74 -7.56 -7.13
C ILE A 183 -28.20 -7.67 -7.61
N PRO A 184 -28.52 -7.26 -8.85
CA PRO A 184 -29.84 -7.46 -9.42
C PRO A 184 -30.22 -8.93 -9.40
N GLN A 185 -31.41 -9.22 -8.88
CA GLN A 185 -31.98 -10.57 -8.86
C GLN A 185 -33.01 -10.72 -9.98
N ILE A 186 -33.21 -11.96 -10.41
CA ILE A 186 -34.20 -12.35 -11.40
C ILE A 186 -34.97 -13.57 -10.88
N ARG A 187 -36.27 -13.61 -11.14
CA ARG A 187 -37.16 -14.65 -10.58
C ARG A 187 -36.69 -16.04 -11.01
N GLY A 188 -36.73 -16.98 -10.08
CA GLY A 188 -36.30 -18.36 -10.32
C GLY A 188 -34.79 -18.57 -10.20
N PHE A 189 -34.03 -17.53 -9.83
CA PHE A 189 -32.59 -17.61 -9.61
C PHE A 189 -32.18 -16.89 -8.33
N ASP A 190 -31.12 -17.38 -7.71
CA ASP A 190 -30.38 -16.74 -6.62
C ASP A 190 -28.97 -16.41 -7.15
N ILE A 191 -28.57 -15.13 -7.05
CA ILE A 191 -27.32 -14.64 -7.65
C ILE A 191 -26.49 -13.91 -6.60
N ALA A 192 -25.22 -14.30 -6.50
CA ALA A 192 -24.23 -13.64 -5.66
C ALA A 192 -22.95 -13.40 -6.45
N ALA A 193 -22.26 -12.30 -6.18
CA ALA A 193 -20.97 -11.99 -6.81
C ALA A 193 -20.07 -11.20 -5.87
N ARG A 194 -18.75 -11.37 -6.02
CA ARG A 194 -17.75 -10.57 -5.30
C ARG A 194 -16.44 -10.52 -6.08
N THR A 195 -15.77 -9.38 -6.00
CA THR A 195 -14.37 -9.22 -6.39
C THR A 195 -13.53 -8.87 -5.15
N VAL A 196 -12.36 -9.47 -5.04
CA VAL A 196 -11.33 -9.19 -4.04
C VAL A 196 -10.06 -8.80 -4.79
N MET A 197 -9.68 -7.53 -4.72
CA MET A 197 -8.50 -7.02 -5.43
C MET A 197 -7.21 -7.43 -4.71
N ALA A 198 -6.18 -7.80 -5.47
CA ALA A 198 -4.85 -8.11 -4.95
C ALA A 198 -4.04 -6.85 -4.60
N LYS A 199 -4.36 -5.73 -5.26
CA LYS A 199 -3.81 -4.39 -5.03
C LYS A 199 -4.94 -3.38 -4.79
N GLU A 200 -4.62 -2.10 -4.65
CA GLU A 200 -5.62 -1.04 -4.50
C GLU A 200 -6.59 -1.01 -5.70
N VAL A 201 -6.07 -1.25 -6.91
CA VAL A 201 -6.85 -1.34 -8.16
C VAL A 201 -6.44 -2.56 -8.97
N GLY A 202 -7.42 -3.17 -9.63
CA GLY A 202 -7.28 -4.46 -10.34
C GLY A 202 -7.72 -4.46 -11.81
N GLY A 203 -7.51 -5.56 -12.51
CA GLY A 203 -7.99 -5.79 -13.87
C GLY A 203 -9.35 -6.51 -13.91
N ASP A 204 -9.60 -7.32 -12.90
CA ASP A 204 -10.79 -8.13 -12.71
C ASP A 204 -12.06 -7.32 -12.45
N PHE A 205 -13.17 -7.80 -13.00
CA PHE A 205 -14.47 -7.23 -12.72
C PHE A 205 -15.61 -8.18 -13.04
N PHE A 206 -16.76 -7.90 -12.45
CA PHE A 206 -18.02 -8.49 -12.85
C PHE A 206 -19.08 -7.43 -13.10
N ASP A 207 -20.16 -7.89 -13.72
CA ASP A 207 -21.34 -7.08 -13.91
C ASP A 207 -22.62 -7.90 -13.98
N VAL A 208 -23.72 -7.29 -13.56
CA VAL A 208 -25.05 -7.84 -13.70
C VAL A 208 -25.95 -6.75 -14.30
N ILE A 209 -26.39 -6.98 -15.52
CA ILE A 209 -27.00 -5.98 -16.40
C ILE A 209 -28.49 -6.32 -16.59
N PRO A 210 -29.42 -5.59 -15.96
CA PRO A 210 -30.84 -5.72 -16.28
C PRO A 210 -31.11 -5.21 -17.70
N PHE A 211 -31.67 -6.05 -18.58
CA PHE A 211 -32.00 -5.65 -19.95
C PHE A 211 -33.29 -4.83 -20.01
N GLU A 212 -34.17 -5.00 -19.02
CA GLU A 212 -35.42 -4.26 -18.90
C GLU A 212 -35.32 -3.16 -17.83
N ILE A 213 -35.62 -1.91 -18.20
CA ILE A 213 -35.63 -0.75 -17.30
C ILE A 213 -36.90 -0.73 -16.42
N ILE A 214 -37.97 -1.40 -16.86
CA ILE A 214 -39.24 -1.56 -16.15
C ILE A 214 -39.43 -3.07 -15.92
N ALA A 215 -39.83 -3.46 -14.71
CA ALA A 215 -40.15 -4.85 -14.39
C ALA A 215 -41.27 -5.37 -15.31
N LEU A 216 -40.88 -5.99 -16.43
CA LEU A 216 -41.79 -6.72 -17.31
C LEU A 216 -42.09 -8.09 -16.69
N SER A 217 -43.12 -8.76 -17.18
CA SER A 217 -43.56 -10.06 -16.69
C SER A 217 -42.55 -11.21 -16.89
N LYS A 218 -41.48 -10.98 -17.68
CA LYS A 218 -40.40 -11.91 -18.01
C LYS A 218 -39.09 -11.12 -18.20
N GLY A 219 -38.14 -11.25 -17.29
CA GLY A 219 -36.87 -10.52 -17.32
C GLY A 219 -35.71 -11.28 -18.01
N THR A 220 -34.69 -10.52 -18.39
CA THR A 220 -33.38 -11.03 -18.84
C THR A 220 -32.27 -10.29 -18.08
N LEU A 221 -31.31 -11.03 -17.53
CA LEU A 221 -30.09 -10.45 -16.94
C LEU A 221 -28.87 -10.82 -17.78
N GLY A 222 -28.07 -9.82 -18.15
CA GLY A 222 -26.70 -10.03 -18.60
C GLY A 222 -25.79 -10.30 -17.39
N LEU A 223 -24.96 -11.33 -17.46
CA LEU A 223 -23.97 -11.72 -16.47
C LEU A 223 -22.60 -11.62 -17.12
N LEU A 224 -21.71 -10.85 -16.53
CA LEU A 224 -20.36 -10.61 -17.05
C LEU A 224 -19.35 -10.90 -15.94
N VAL A 225 -18.32 -11.67 -16.26
CA VAL A 225 -17.07 -11.75 -15.48
C VAL A 225 -15.94 -11.65 -16.49
N ALA A 226 -14.92 -10.87 -16.14
CA ALA A 226 -13.83 -10.58 -17.05
C ALA A 226 -12.56 -10.25 -16.29
N ASP A 227 -11.43 -10.53 -16.95
CA ASP A 227 -10.07 -10.24 -16.48
C ASP A 227 -9.30 -9.51 -17.58
N VAL A 228 -8.63 -8.43 -17.20
CA VAL A 228 -7.83 -7.58 -18.07
C VAL A 228 -6.36 -7.96 -17.94
N SER A 229 -5.71 -8.21 -19.07
CA SER A 229 -4.27 -8.43 -19.10
C SER A 229 -3.49 -7.25 -18.49
N GLY A 230 -2.60 -7.53 -17.54
CA GLY A 230 -1.79 -6.51 -16.85
C GLY A 230 -2.24 -6.29 -15.41
N LYS A 231 -1.65 -5.32 -14.71
CA LYS A 231 -1.96 -5.05 -13.28
C LYS A 231 -1.90 -3.56 -12.96
N GLY A 232 -2.56 -3.17 -11.88
CA GLY A 232 -2.54 -1.79 -11.36
C GLY A 232 -3.36 -0.81 -12.21
N VAL A 233 -2.96 0.46 -12.20
CA VAL A 233 -3.75 1.56 -12.79
C VAL A 233 -4.08 1.38 -14.27
N PRO A 234 -3.15 0.97 -15.17
CA PRO A 234 -3.49 0.78 -16.59
C PRO A 234 -4.56 -0.29 -16.80
N ALA A 235 -4.48 -1.42 -16.09
CA ALA A 235 -5.47 -2.50 -16.16
C ALA A 235 -6.83 -2.02 -15.64
N ALA A 236 -6.86 -1.26 -14.54
CA ALA A 236 -8.08 -0.71 -13.96
C ALA A 236 -8.81 0.28 -14.88
N LEU A 237 -8.07 1.10 -15.63
CA LEU A 237 -8.65 2.02 -16.62
C LEU A 237 -9.22 1.25 -17.82
N PHE A 238 -8.49 0.25 -18.31
CA PHE A 238 -8.95 -0.58 -19.42
C PHE A 238 -10.13 -1.46 -19.03
N MET A 239 -10.17 -1.92 -17.78
CA MET A 239 -11.33 -2.56 -17.17
C MET A 239 -12.56 -1.66 -17.27
N ALA A 240 -12.46 -0.42 -16.79
CA ALA A 240 -13.59 0.50 -16.77
C ALA A 240 -14.14 0.78 -18.18
N LEU A 241 -13.24 1.00 -19.15
CA LEU A 241 -13.60 1.13 -20.57
C LEU A 241 -14.34 -0.12 -21.07
N SER A 242 -13.72 -1.29 -20.90
CA SER A 242 -14.23 -2.56 -21.42
C SER A 242 -15.60 -2.88 -20.85
N ARG A 243 -15.79 -2.69 -19.54
CA ARG A 243 -17.08 -2.87 -18.86
C ARG A 243 -18.17 -2.01 -19.45
N ILE A 244 -17.89 -0.72 -19.70
CA ILE A 244 -18.88 0.21 -20.26
C ILE A 244 -19.24 -0.20 -21.70
N VAL A 245 -18.23 -0.48 -22.52
CA VAL A 245 -18.43 -0.88 -23.92
C VAL A 245 -19.26 -2.18 -24.00
N VAL A 246 -18.91 -3.20 -23.21
CA VAL A 246 -19.67 -4.46 -23.16
C VAL A 246 -21.10 -4.23 -22.67
N ARG A 247 -21.30 -3.46 -21.58
CA ARG A 247 -22.64 -3.15 -21.06
C ARG A 247 -23.53 -2.51 -22.13
N VAL A 248 -23.03 -1.48 -22.82
CA VAL A 248 -23.83 -0.73 -23.80
C VAL A 248 -24.21 -1.63 -24.97
N ASN A 249 -23.27 -2.41 -25.49
CA ASN A 249 -23.53 -3.35 -26.58
C ASN A 249 -24.50 -4.48 -26.16
N ALA A 250 -24.39 -4.97 -24.93
CA ALA A 250 -25.33 -5.96 -24.37
C ALA A 250 -26.77 -5.42 -24.32
N LEU A 251 -26.97 -4.13 -24.02
CA LEU A 251 -28.29 -3.51 -24.02
C LEU A 251 -28.86 -3.31 -25.43
N TRP A 252 -28.01 -3.11 -26.44
CA TRP A 252 -28.44 -3.01 -27.85
C TRP A 252 -28.64 -4.36 -28.54
N HIS A 253 -27.95 -5.41 -28.09
CA HIS A 253 -27.99 -6.73 -28.71
C HIS A 253 -28.41 -7.79 -27.71
N ARG A 254 -29.61 -8.34 -27.92
CA ARG A 254 -30.10 -9.49 -27.14
C ARG A 254 -29.26 -10.76 -27.33
N ASP A 255 -28.54 -10.86 -28.43
CA ASP A 255 -27.67 -12.00 -28.71
C ASP A 255 -26.24 -11.75 -28.18
N PRO A 256 -25.74 -12.56 -27.23
CA PRO A 256 -24.41 -12.41 -26.66
C PRO A 256 -23.29 -12.39 -27.70
N ALA A 257 -23.36 -13.23 -28.74
CA ALA A 257 -22.35 -13.28 -29.80
C ALA A 257 -22.21 -11.95 -30.52
N LYS A 258 -23.33 -11.34 -30.91
CA LYS A 258 -23.34 -10.04 -31.56
C LYS A 258 -22.88 -8.92 -30.62
N ALA A 259 -23.36 -8.92 -29.38
CA ALA A 259 -22.94 -7.93 -28.37
C ALA A 259 -21.42 -7.91 -28.18
N ILE A 260 -20.81 -9.09 -28.06
CA ILE A 260 -19.36 -9.22 -27.85
C ILE A 260 -18.56 -8.95 -29.13
N PHE A 261 -19.09 -9.30 -30.31
CA PHE A 261 -18.47 -8.94 -31.58
C PHE A 261 -18.33 -7.41 -31.73
N ASP A 262 -19.42 -6.66 -31.52
CA ASP A 262 -19.41 -5.21 -31.66
C ASP A 262 -18.57 -4.55 -30.56
N ALA A 263 -18.65 -5.05 -29.31
CA ALA A 263 -17.78 -4.59 -28.22
C ALA A 263 -16.29 -4.83 -28.51
N ASN A 264 -15.92 -5.99 -29.06
CA ASN A 264 -14.55 -6.33 -29.41
C ASN A 264 -13.99 -5.36 -30.45
N ASN A 265 -14.74 -5.05 -31.51
CA ASN A 265 -14.27 -4.13 -32.55
C ASN A 265 -13.96 -2.73 -31.99
N ILE A 266 -14.81 -2.23 -31.09
CA ILE A 266 -14.58 -0.94 -30.41
C ILE A 266 -13.33 -1.00 -29.52
N ILE A 267 -13.21 -2.05 -28.70
CA ILE A 267 -12.10 -2.21 -27.76
C ILE A 267 -10.77 -2.40 -28.51
N THR A 268 -10.76 -3.15 -29.61
CA THR A 268 -9.55 -3.35 -30.43
C THR A 268 -9.08 -2.05 -31.07
N GLU A 269 -9.97 -1.18 -31.55
CA GLU A 269 -9.60 0.14 -32.09
C GLU A 269 -8.92 1.04 -31.04
N ASP A 270 -9.36 0.94 -29.77
CA ASP A 270 -8.81 1.70 -28.65
C ASP A 270 -7.58 1.05 -27.98
N SER A 271 -7.34 -0.25 -28.24
CA SER A 271 -6.27 -1.07 -27.62
C SER A 271 -4.85 -0.77 -28.15
N LYS A 272 -4.39 0.49 -28.11
CA LYS A 272 -3.04 0.87 -28.58
C LYS A 272 -1.88 0.27 -27.74
N SER A 273 -2.20 -0.32 -26.59
CA SER A 273 -1.25 -0.87 -25.63
C SER A 273 -1.00 -2.37 -25.77
N GLY A 274 -1.72 -3.08 -26.66
CA GLY A 274 -1.70 -4.55 -26.73
C GLY A 274 -2.36 -5.24 -25.53
N MET A 275 -3.15 -4.51 -24.74
CA MET A 275 -3.97 -5.07 -23.67
C MET A 275 -5.19 -5.78 -24.26
N PHE A 276 -5.57 -6.91 -23.69
CA PHE A 276 -6.75 -7.69 -24.04
C PHE A 276 -7.56 -8.03 -22.79
N VAL A 277 -8.80 -8.47 -22.97
CA VAL A 277 -9.69 -8.88 -21.88
C VAL A 277 -10.21 -10.27 -22.16
N THR A 278 -10.01 -11.20 -21.22
CA THR A 278 -10.75 -12.46 -21.23
C THR A 278 -12.12 -12.19 -20.60
N LEU A 279 -13.20 -12.67 -21.20
CA LEU A 279 -14.53 -12.49 -20.60
C LEU A 279 -15.47 -13.66 -20.81
N PHE A 280 -16.33 -13.88 -19.83
CA PHE A 280 -17.55 -14.64 -19.98
C PHE A 280 -18.74 -13.68 -19.95
N PHE A 281 -19.57 -13.71 -20.98
CA PHE A 281 -20.82 -12.95 -21.03
C PHE A 281 -22.00 -13.87 -21.31
N GLY A 282 -23.00 -13.84 -20.42
CA GLY A 282 -24.21 -14.67 -20.55
C GLY A 282 -25.50 -13.87 -20.37
N ALA A 283 -26.50 -14.15 -21.20
CA ALA A 283 -27.87 -13.68 -21.04
C ALA A 283 -28.70 -14.77 -20.35
N LEU A 284 -29.12 -14.51 -19.11
CA LEU A 284 -29.95 -15.36 -18.30
C LEU A 284 -31.43 -15.01 -18.50
N SER A 285 -32.21 -15.95 -19.03
CA SER A 285 -33.64 -15.80 -19.31
C SER A 285 -34.49 -16.36 -18.18
N GLU A 286 -35.38 -15.54 -17.62
CA GLU A 286 -36.39 -15.99 -16.65
C GLU A 286 -37.37 -16.99 -17.27
N SER A 287 -37.87 -16.69 -18.47
CA SER A 287 -38.97 -17.44 -19.07
C SER A 287 -38.56 -18.83 -19.51
N ASP A 288 -37.35 -18.94 -20.03
CA ASP A 288 -36.86 -20.16 -20.65
C ASP A 288 -35.97 -20.94 -19.67
N ARG A 289 -35.61 -20.32 -18.54
CA ARG A 289 -34.61 -20.81 -17.58
C ARG A 289 -33.33 -21.29 -18.28
N THR A 290 -32.86 -20.48 -19.22
CA THR A 290 -31.63 -20.75 -19.98
C THR A 290 -30.60 -19.66 -19.79
N LEU A 291 -29.33 -20.05 -19.88
CA LEU A 291 -28.20 -19.15 -20.01
C LEU A 291 -27.64 -19.29 -21.42
N LYS A 292 -27.80 -18.25 -22.23
CA LYS A 292 -27.15 -18.13 -23.54
C LYS A 292 -25.85 -17.35 -23.35
N TYR A 293 -24.70 -17.87 -23.75
CA TYR A 293 -23.42 -17.27 -23.40
C TYR A 293 -22.40 -17.25 -24.54
N VAL A 294 -21.41 -16.39 -24.37
CA VAL A 294 -20.12 -16.35 -25.07
C VAL A 294 -19.03 -16.45 -24.01
N ASN A 295 -18.03 -17.30 -24.26
CA ASN A 295 -16.80 -17.31 -23.49
C ASN A 295 -15.67 -16.88 -24.43
N ALA A 296 -15.20 -15.65 -24.29
CA ALA A 296 -14.15 -15.03 -25.09
C ALA A 296 -12.79 -15.23 -24.39
N GLY A 297 -12.29 -16.48 -24.43
CA GLY A 297 -10.98 -16.85 -23.87
C GLY A 297 -10.87 -16.83 -22.35
N HIS A 298 -11.98 -16.76 -21.61
CA HIS A 298 -12.01 -16.77 -20.14
C HIS A 298 -11.98 -18.18 -19.56
N ASN A 299 -11.58 -18.30 -18.30
CA ASN A 299 -11.64 -19.53 -17.53
C ASN A 299 -13.04 -20.15 -17.66
N PRO A 300 -13.16 -21.45 -18.02
CA PRO A 300 -14.46 -22.08 -18.22
C PRO A 300 -15.30 -22.05 -16.95
N PRO A 301 -16.48 -21.39 -16.96
CA PRO A 301 -17.38 -21.51 -15.82
C PRO A 301 -17.85 -22.94 -15.64
N VAL A 302 -18.18 -23.30 -14.41
CA VAL A 302 -18.63 -24.66 -14.09
C VAL A 302 -20.11 -24.69 -13.75
N VAL A 303 -20.77 -25.75 -14.19
CA VAL A 303 -22.18 -26.05 -13.90
C VAL A 303 -22.24 -27.34 -13.13
N VAL A 304 -22.76 -27.29 -11.90
CA VAL A 304 -23.10 -28.49 -11.12
C VAL A 304 -24.58 -28.77 -11.27
N ARG A 305 -24.89 -29.94 -11.83
CA ARG A 305 -26.26 -30.43 -12.02
C ARG A 305 -26.80 -30.98 -10.72
N SER A 306 -27.96 -30.47 -10.29
CA SER A 306 -28.63 -30.91 -9.07
C SER A 306 -29.07 -32.38 -9.09
N ARG A 307 -29.42 -32.89 -10.28
CA ARG A 307 -30.03 -34.21 -10.46
C ARG A 307 -29.09 -35.38 -10.18
N ASP A 308 -27.81 -35.24 -10.53
CA ASP A 308 -26.80 -36.30 -10.55
C ASP A 308 -25.44 -35.84 -10.03
N GLY A 309 -25.28 -34.56 -9.69
CA GLY A 309 -24.03 -33.98 -9.21
C GLY A 309 -22.96 -33.82 -10.29
N THR A 310 -23.31 -34.01 -11.58
CA THR A 310 -22.31 -33.89 -12.65
C THR A 310 -21.83 -32.45 -12.76
N LEU A 311 -20.54 -32.30 -13.06
CA LEU A 311 -19.92 -31.02 -13.33
C LEU A 311 -19.65 -30.90 -14.83
N GLU A 312 -20.11 -29.81 -15.43
CA GLU A 312 -19.92 -29.48 -16.84
C GLU A 312 -19.18 -28.13 -16.94
N GLU A 313 -18.21 -28.02 -17.84
CA GLU A 313 -17.49 -26.77 -18.10
C GLU A 313 -18.06 -26.03 -19.32
N LEU A 314 -18.20 -24.71 -19.20
CA LEU A 314 -18.65 -23.83 -20.26
C LEU A 314 -17.46 -23.29 -21.05
N LEU A 315 -16.93 -24.16 -21.91
CA LEU A 315 -15.72 -23.91 -22.69
C LEU A 315 -15.78 -22.64 -23.57
N PRO A 316 -14.61 -22.04 -23.88
CA PRO A 316 -14.47 -20.91 -24.80
C PRO A 316 -15.19 -21.12 -26.14
N THR A 317 -15.80 -20.04 -26.62
CA THR A 317 -16.51 -19.94 -27.89
C THR A 317 -15.94 -18.86 -28.82
N GLY A 318 -14.85 -18.22 -28.40
CA GLY A 318 -14.06 -17.26 -29.17
C GLY A 318 -12.78 -16.91 -28.41
N MET A 319 -11.94 -16.08 -29.03
CA MET A 319 -10.70 -15.55 -28.42
C MET A 319 -10.99 -14.40 -27.45
N ALA A 320 -9.99 -13.98 -26.66
CA ALA A 320 -10.09 -12.79 -25.83
C ALA A 320 -10.40 -11.54 -26.67
N ILE A 321 -11.17 -10.60 -26.11
CA ILE A 321 -11.48 -9.35 -26.80
C ILE A 321 -10.31 -8.36 -26.72
N GLY A 322 -10.20 -7.45 -27.70
CA GLY A 322 -9.08 -6.52 -27.81
C GLY A 322 -7.83 -7.12 -28.46
N ALA A 323 -7.82 -8.44 -28.73
CA ALA A 323 -6.67 -9.13 -29.32
C ALA A 323 -6.69 -9.12 -30.86
N ASP A 324 -7.87 -9.31 -31.47
CA ASP A 324 -8.03 -9.31 -32.93
C ASP A 324 -9.34 -8.62 -33.32
N ALA A 325 -9.27 -7.78 -34.34
CA ALA A 325 -10.44 -7.10 -34.88
C ALA A 325 -11.27 -8.08 -35.71
N HIS A 326 -12.59 -7.92 -35.70
CA HIS A 326 -13.52 -8.74 -36.46
C HIS A 326 -13.52 -10.24 -36.10
N GLN A 327 -12.96 -10.62 -34.95
CA GLN A 327 -13.11 -11.97 -34.40
C GLN A 327 -14.59 -12.34 -34.27
N GLU A 328 -15.01 -13.44 -34.91
CA GLU A 328 -16.37 -13.96 -34.76
C GLU A 328 -16.52 -14.75 -33.46
N TYR A 329 -17.68 -14.60 -32.82
CA TYR A 329 -18.02 -15.30 -31.58
C TYR A 329 -19.21 -16.23 -31.79
N ALA A 330 -19.12 -17.46 -31.29
CA ALA A 330 -20.27 -18.36 -31.24
C ALA A 330 -20.98 -18.23 -29.88
N SER A 331 -22.31 -18.30 -29.88
CA SER A 331 -23.08 -18.44 -28.65
C SER A 331 -23.50 -19.88 -28.41
N ARG A 332 -23.55 -20.29 -27.14
CA ARG A 332 -24.10 -21.57 -26.70
C ARG A 332 -25.22 -21.33 -25.70
N THR A 333 -26.19 -22.23 -25.64
CA THR A 333 -27.32 -22.14 -24.71
C THR A 333 -27.37 -23.39 -23.84
N ILE A 334 -27.47 -23.20 -22.54
CA ILE A 334 -27.69 -24.28 -21.58
C ILE A 334 -28.97 -24.03 -20.77
N PRO A 335 -29.72 -25.07 -20.38
CA PRO A 335 -30.75 -24.94 -19.36
C PRO A 335 -30.11 -24.83 -17.97
N ILE A 336 -30.75 -24.09 -17.07
CA ILE A 336 -30.44 -24.04 -15.64
C ILE A 336 -31.67 -24.52 -14.87
N GLY A 337 -31.61 -25.79 -14.44
CA GLY A 337 -32.67 -26.42 -13.66
C GLY A 337 -32.77 -25.88 -12.24
N THR A 338 -33.86 -26.17 -11.55
CA THR A 338 -33.97 -25.90 -10.11
C THR A 338 -32.90 -26.71 -9.36
N GLY A 339 -32.13 -26.03 -8.53
CA GLY A 339 -30.99 -26.56 -7.78
C GLY A 339 -29.66 -26.59 -8.55
N ASP A 340 -29.63 -26.38 -9.86
CA ASP A 340 -28.38 -26.30 -10.61
C ASP A 340 -27.59 -25.06 -10.19
N VAL A 341 -26.27 -25.19 -10.11
CA VAL A 341 -25.36 -24.11 -9.71
C VAL A 341 -24.39 -23.83 -10.85
N VAL A 342 -24.29 -22.57 -11.27
CA VAL A 342 -23.28 -22.07 -12.19
C VAL A 342 -22.31 -21.18 -11.43
N VAL A 343 -21.02 -21.44 -11.54
CA VAL A 343 -19.96 -20.60 -10.96
C VAL A 343 -19.05 -20.11 -12.07
N ILE A 344 -18.99 -18.79 -12.20
CA ILE A 344 -18.13 -18.04 -13.12
C ILE A 344 -17.03 -17.42 -12.27
N TYR A 345 -15.76 -17.60 -12.63
CA TYR A 345 -14.65 -17.20 -11.78
C TYR A 345 -13.42 -16.82 -12.62
N THR A 346 -12.56 -15.98 -12.05
CA THR A 346 -11.24 -15.64 -12.62
C THR A 346 -10.14 -16.57 -12.09
N ASP A 347 -9.02 -16.62 -12.81
CA ASP A 347 -7.87 -17.47 -12.47
C ASP A 347 -7.26 -17.15 -11.10
N GLY A 348 -7.43 -15.95 -10.55
CA GLY A 348 -6.99 -15.64 -9.18
C GLY A 348 -7.52 -16.60 -8.11
N VAL A 349 -8.64 -17.30 -8.36
CA VAL A 349 -9.12 -18.40 -7.50
C VAL A 349 -8.19 -19.61 -7.60
N THR A 350 -7.92 -20.09 -8.81
CA THR A 350 -7.15 -21.32 -9.06
C THR A 350 -5.66 -21.12 -8.86
N ASP A 351 -5.18 -19.91 -9.13
CA ASP A 351 -3.78 -19.50 -9.08
C ASP A 351 -3.38 -18.98 -7.69
N ALA A 352 -4.31 -18.96 -6.73
CA ALA A 352 -3.98 -18.71 -5.34
C ALA A 352 -2.92 -19.70 -4.85
N MET A 353 -1.83 -19.18 -4.28
CA MET A 353 -0.68 -19.99 -3.84
C MET A 353 -0.62 -20.08 -2.32
N ASN A 354 -0.14 -21.22 -1.82
CA ASN A 354 0.25 -21.39 -0.42
C ASN A 354 1.75 -21.22 -0.22
N ALA A 355 2.22 -21.29 1.03
CA ALA A 355 3.63 -21.14 1.40
C ALA A 355 4.56 -22.23 0.82
N GLN A 356 4.02 -23.30 0.23
CA GLN A 356 4.78 -24.34 -0.49
C GLN A 356 4.75 -24.13 -2.01
N GLU A 357 4.33 -22.94 -2.46
CA GLU A 357 4.20 -22.58 -3.87
C GLU A 357 3.27 -23.52 -4.67
N LYS A 358 2.32 -24.17 -3.97
CA LYS A 358 1.28 -24.97 -4.64
C LYS A 358 0.07 -24.10 -4.92
N PHE A 359 -0.44 -24.19 -6.14
CA PHE A 359 -1.70 -23.60 -6.56
C PHE A 359 -2.89 -24.27 -5.89
N PHE A 360 -3.95 -23.50 -5.69
CA PHE A 360 -5.24 -23.98 -5.19
C PHE A 360 -5.85 -24.99 -6.16
N GLY A 361 -5.86 -24.61 -7.45
CA GLY A 361 -6.25 -25.46 -8.56
C GLY A 361 -7.74 -25.73 -8.69
N GLU A 362 -8.13 -26.17 -9.87
CA GLU A 362 -9.52 -26.46 -10.26
C GLU A 362 -10.13 -27.60 -9.44
N ASP A 363 -9.37 -28.67 -9.17
CA ASP A 363 -9.88 -29.84 -8.45
C ASP A 363 -10.47 -29.48 -7.07
N ARG A 364 -9.81 -28.57 -6.35
CA ARG A 364 -10.29 -28.07 -5.05
C ARG A 364 -11.55 -27.24 -5.21
N LEU A 365 -11.52 -26.28 -6.15
CA LEU A 365 -12.67 -25.44 -6.47
C LEU A 365 -13.90 -26.30 -6.80
N TYR A 366 -13.73 -27.31 -7.65
CA TYR A 366 -14.79 -28.20 -8.11
C TYR A 366 -15.36 -29.04 -6.97
N THR A 367 -14.50 -29.49 -6.06
CA THR A 367 -14.92 -30.21 -4.85
C THR A 367 -15.79 -29.32 -3.96
N ILE A 368 -15.33 -28.09 -3.68
CA ILE A 368 -16.05 -27.13 -2.84
C ILE A 368 -17.42 -26.81 -3.42
N ILE A 369 -17.51 -26.54 -4.72
CA ILE A 369 -18.78 -26.21 -5.37
C ILE A 369 -19.75 -27.39 -5.28
N ARG A 370 -19.30 -28.63 -5.52
CA ARG A 370 -20.15 -29.83 -5.43
C ARG A 370 -20.68 -30.06 -4.01
N GLU A 371 -19.81 -29.97 -3.00
CA GLU A 371 -20.19 -30.21 -1.60
C GLU A 371 -21.17 -29.15 -1.07
N ASN A 372 -21.07 -27.93 -1.59
CA ASN A 372 -21.89 -26.80 -1.14
C ASN A 372 -23.06 -26.46 -2.09
N ALA A 373 -23.29 -27.21 -3.17
CA ALA A 373 -24.30 -26.91 -4.19
C ALA A 373 -25.73 -26.76 -3.64
N ARG A 374 -26.02 -27.32 -2.45
CA ARG A 374 -27.31 -27.20 -1.77
C ARG A 374 -27.51 -25.87 -1.05
N LEU A 375 -26.45 -25.12 -0.76
CA LEU A 375 -26.50 -23.82 -0.07
C LEU A 375 -27.01 -22.69 -0.99
N PRO A 376 -27.50 -21.57 -0.46
CA PRO A 376 -27.76 -20.35 -1.22
C PRO A 376 -26.52 -19.85 -1.98
N ALA A 377 -26.70 -19.10 -3.07
CA ALA A 377 -25.61 -18.62 -3.92
C ALA A 377 -24.56 -17.80 -3.13
N GLN A 378 -25.03 -16.97 -2.20
CA GLN A 378 -24.15 -16.18 -1.32
C GLN A 378 -23.29 -17.05 -0.41
N GLU A 379 -23.85 -18.13 0.15
CA GLU A 379 -23.09 -19.04 1.01
C GLU A 379 -22.08 -19.88 0.22
N ILE A 380 -22.42 -20.28 -1.03
CA ILE A 380 -21.47 -20.95 -1.93
C ILE A 380 -20.28 -20.01 -2.23
N LEU A 381 -20.57 -18.76 -2.57
CA LEU A 381 -19.55 -17.74 -2.82
C LEU A 381 -18.64 -17.54 -1.60
N ASP A 382 -19.22 -17.39 -0.41
CA ASP A 382 -18.44 -17.18 0.82
C ASP A 382 -17.59 -18.41 1.17
N ARG A 383 -18.07 -19.63 0.89
CA ARG A 383 -17.29 -20.87 1.05
C ARG A 383 -16.08 -20.91 0.13
N ILE A 384 -16.25 -20.59 -1.16
CA ILE A 384 -15.14 -20.55 -2.12
C ILE A 384 -14.06 -19.58 -1.64
N LEU A 385 -14.45 -18.36 -1.26
CA LEU A 385 -13.50 -17.33 -0.83
C LEU A 385 -12.82 -17.66 0.51
N SER A 386 -13.54 -18.28 1.44
CA SER A 386 -12.97 -18.72 2.72
C SER A 386 -11.91 -19.80 2.51
N GLU A 387 -12.19 -20.79 1.66
CA GLU A 387 -11.26 -21.89 1.38
C GLU A 387 -9.99 -21.40 0.67
N VAL A 388 -10.12 -20.47 -0.29
CA VAL A 388 -8.96 -19.82 -0.93
C VAL A 388 -8.11 -19.09 0.11
N ARG A 389 -8.74 -18.32 1.00
CA ARG A 389 -8.03 -17.60 2.08
C ARG A 389 -7.36 -18.55 3.06
N GLU A 390 -8.04 -19.62 3.48
CA GLU A 390 -7.49 -20.63 4.40
C GLU A 390 -6.33 -21.41 3.77
N PHE A 391 -6.39 -21.67 2.46
CA PHE A 391 -5.31 -22.31 1.72
C PHE A 391 -4.07 -21.42 1.62
N SER A 392 -4.24 -20.15 1.29
CA SER A 392 -3.14 -19.18 1.13
C SER A 392 -2.58 -18.68 2.45
N LYS A 393 -3.38 -18.62 3.53
CA LYS A 393 -2.99 -18.10 4.86
C LYS A 393 -2.39 -16.69 4.77
N ASP A 394 -1.13 -16.54 5.18
CA ASP A 394 -0.40 -15.27 5.23
C ASP A 394 0.29 -14.92 3.89
N MET A 395 0.10 -15.74 2.85
CA MET A 395 0.65 -15.44 1.53
C MET A 395 -0.06 -14.22 0.93
N PRO A 396 0.69 -13.26 0.34
CA PRO A 396 0.09 -12.18 -0.43
C PRO A 396 -0.76 -12.74 -1.57
N GLN A 397 -1.90 -12.11 -1.82
CA GLN A 397 -2.76 -12.46 -2.95
C GLN A 397 -2.00 -12.21 -4.26
N PHE A 398 -1.96 -13.22 -5.14
CA PHE A 398 -1.17 -13.19 -6.37
C PHE A 398 -1.87 -12.42 -7.49
N ASP A 399 -3.16 -12.65 -7.66
CA ASP A 399 -4.01 -11.97 -8.63
C ASP A 399 -5.37 -11.61 -8.06
N ASP A 400 -6.08 -10.73 -8.74
CA ASP A 400 -7.44 -10.38 -8.37
C ASP A 400 -8.36 -11.62 -8.42
N ILE A 401 -9.33 -11.68 -7.50
CA ILE A 401 -10.26 -12.80 -7.41
C ILE A 401 -11.66 -12.29 -7.67
N THR A 402 -12.32 -12.78 -8.71
CA THR A 402 -13.72 -12.50 -9.01
C THR A 402 -14.50 -13.79 -9.12
N VAL A 403 -15.63 -13.86 -8.43
CA VAL A 403 -16.54 -15.01 -8.46
C VAL A 403 -17.97 -14.52 -8.56
N LEU A 404 -18.74 -15.12 -9.48
CA LEU A 404 -20.17 -14.95 -9.65
C LEU A 404 -20.85 -16.33 -9.60
N VAL A 405 -21.81 -16.48 -8.70
CA VAL A 405 -22.60 -17.70 -8.51
C VAL A 405 -24.04 -17.43 -8.93
N VAL A 406 -24.58 -18.31 -9.78
CA VAL A 406 -26.01 -18.37 -10.12
C VAL A 406 -26.55 -19.71 -9.69
N LYS A 407 -27.62 -19.72 -8.90
CA LYS A 407 -28.33 -20.94 -8.53
C LYS A 407 -29.76 -20.90 -9.02
N GLY A 408 -30.21 -21.97 -9.66
CA GLY A 408 -31.62 -22.15 -9.99
C GLY A 408 -32.44 -22.40 -8.73
N ASN A 409 -33.47 -21.59 -8.50
CA ASN A 409 -34.45 -21.78 -7.41
C ASN A 409 -35.66 -22.59 -7.85
#